data_AF-A0A0Q8MTC6-F1
#
_entry.id   AF-A0A0Q8MTC6-F1
#
_cell.length_a   1.000
_cell.length_b   1.000
_cell.length_c   1.000
_cell.angle_alpha   90.00
_cell.angle_beta   90.00
_cell.angle_gamma   90.00
#
_symmetry.space_group_name_H-M   'P 1'
#
loop_
_entity.id
_entity.type
_entity.pdbx_description
1 polymer ?
#
loop_
_entity_poly.entity_id
_entity_poly.type
_entity_poly.pdbx_seq_one_letter_code
_entity_poly.pdbx_strand_id
1 'polypeptide(L)'
;MYSVLWEFAAVKDFVKIGRATLLLKQPHLRSQWRNSLVGPLTVDLLRAFGEATDYRDHLQRKSEAPEMIRCYDQICWEIELELLMTLRRLRRRQTVH
;
A
#
# COMPACT_ATOMS: atom_id res chain seq x y z
N MET A 1 -38.56 2.56 13.53
CA MET A 1 -38.48 1.27 12.83
C MET A 1 -38.26 1.55 11.34
N TYR A 2 -37.00 1.69 10.93
CA TYR A 2 -36.53 1.46 9.55
C TYR A 2 -35.11 0.89 9.67
N SER A 3 -34.91 -0.20 8.94
CA SER A 3 -33.85 -1.17 9.08
C SER A 3 -32.44 -0.60 9.00
N VAL A 4 -31.67 -0.88 10.05
CA VAL A 4 -30.21 -0.89 10.06
C VAL A 4 -29.77 -2.15 9.29
N LEU A 5 -29.84 -2.09 7.95
CA LEU A 5 -29.44 -3.19 7.08
C LEU A 5 -28.73 -2.66 5.85
N TRP A 6 -27.46 -2.27 6.01
CA TRP A 6 -26.38 -2.48 5.05
C TRP A 6 -25.10 -2.55 5.92
N GLU A 7 -24.94 -3.64 6.67
CA GLU A 7 -24.03 -4.71 6.26
C GLU A 7 -22.61 -4.19 6.10
N PHE A 8 -21.77 -4.50 7.08
CA PHE A 8 -20.32 -4.72 6.97
C PHE A 8 -19.76 -4.53 5.55
N ALA A 9 -19.60 -3.28 5.09
CA ALA A 9 -18.58 -2.99 4.11
C ALA A 9 -17.30 -3.45 4.80
N ALA A 10 -16.80 -4.64 4.45
CA ALA A 10 -15.54 -5.15 4.96
C ALA A 10 -14.55 -4.01 4.83
N VAL A 11 -14.19 -3.39 5.95
CA VAL A 11 -13.37 -2.16 5.94
C VAL A 11 -12.13 -2.53 5.17
N LYS A 12 -11.99 -1.98 3.96
CA LYS A 12 -10.91 -2.38 3.06
C LYS A 12 -9.62 -2.16 3.82
N ASP A 13 -8.89 -3.25 4.05
CA ASP A 13 -7.64 -3.19 4.77
C ASP A 13 -6.57 -2.70 3.79
N PHE A 14 -6.47 -1.38 3.65
CA PHE A 14 -5.53 -0.75 2.73
C PHE A 14 -4.08 -1.08 3.05
N VAL A 15 -3.77 -1.42 4.31
CA VAL A 15 -2.43 -1.90 4.68
C VAL A 15 -2.17 -3.27 4.03
N LYS A 16 -3.15 -4.19 4.06
CA LYS A 16 -3.05 -5.47 3.35
C LYS A 16 -2.98 -5.29 1.83
N ILE A 17 -3.79 -4.39 1.27
CA ILE A 17 -3.77 -4.08 -0.18
C ILE A 17 -2.39 -3.54 -0.57
N GLY A 18 -1.92 -2.49 0.10
CA GLY A 18 -0.61 -1.88 -0.16
C GLY A 18 0.53 -2.89 -0.01
N ARG A 19 0.50 -3.72 1.04
CA ARG A 19 1.46 -4.82 1.22
C ARG A 19 1.41 -5.81 0.05
N ALA A 20 0.23 -6.29 -0.32
CA ALA A 20 0.07 -7.26 -1.40
C ALA A 20 0.57 -6.69 -2.73
N THR A 21 0.15 -5.47 -3.08
CA THR A 21 0.61 -4.75 -4.28
C THR A 21 2.13 -4.60 -4.29
N LEU A 22 2.72 -4.17 -3.17
CA LEU A 22 4.17 -4.01 -3.07
C LEU A 22 4.89 -5.36 -3.25
N LEU A 23 4.40 -6.44 -2.65
CA LEU A 23 5.01 -7.78 -2.74
C LEU A 23 4.77 -8.48 -4.09
N LEU A 24 3.79 -8.02 -4.87
CA LEU A 24 3.63 -8.40 -6.27
C LEU A 24 4.69 -7.71 -7.14
N LYS A 25 4.89 -6.41 -6.95
CA LYS A 25 5.91 -5.63 -7.67
C LYS A 25 7.34 -5.99 -7.26
N GLN A 26 7.56 -6.30 -5.99
CA GLN A 26 8.88 -6.53 -5.38
C GLN A 26 8.92 -7.88 -4.64
N PRO A 27 8.90 -9.01 -5.35
CA PRO A 27 8.80 -10.34 -4.72
C PRO A 27 9.94 -10.66 -3.75
N HIS A 28 11.13 -10.11 -4.00
CA HIS A 28 12.32 -10.30 -3.17
C HIS A 28 12.19 -9.72 -1.74
N LEU A 29 11.19 -8.87 -1.49
CA LEU A 29 10.90 -8.34 -0.15
C LEU A 29 10.09 -9.32 0.73
N ARG A 30 9.51 -10.39 0.16
CA ARG A 30 8.67 -11.34 0.91
C ARG A 30 9.39 -11.95 2.11
N SER A 31 10.67 -12.27 1.97
CA SER A 31 11.51 -12.80 3.05
C SER A 31 11.77 -11.77 4.14
N GLN A 32 11.95 -10.49 3.77
CA GLN A 32 12.24 -9.39 4.71
C GLN A 32 11.05 -9.07 5.61
N TRP A 33 9.84 -9.25 5.08
CA TRP A 33 8.59 -8.98 5.78
C TRP A 33 8.12 -10.09 6.72
N ARG A 34 8.71 -11.29 6.63
CA ARG A 34 8.33 -12.41 7.50
C ARG A 34 8.78 -12.18 8.95
N ASN A 35 9.86 -11.42 9.14
CA ASN A 35 10.54 -11.25 10.43
C ASN A 35 10.69 -9.77 10.86
N SER A 36 10.20 -8.80 10.09
CA SER A 36 10.36 -7.38 10.44
C SER A 36 9.20 -6.86 11.30
N LEU A 37 9.53 -6.30 12.46
CA LEU A 37 8.65 -5.37 13.16
C LEU A 37 8.42 -4.16 12.25
N VAL A 38 7.20 -4.04 11.72
CA VAL A 38 6.81 -2.95 10.83
C VAL A 38 6.52 -1.73 11.70
N GLY A 39 7.39 -0.71 11.63
CA GLY A 39 7.21 0.53 12.38
C GLY A 39 5.98 1.33 11.93
N PRO A 40 5.49 2.28 12.74
CA PRO A 40 4.28 3.05 12.45
C PRO A 40 4.35 3.78 11.10
N LEU A 41 5.50 4.38 10.77
CA LEU A 41 5.71 5.03 9.46
C LEU A 41 5.51 4.06 8.28
N THR A 42 5.98 2.82 8.40
CA THR A 42 5.81 1.83 7.33
C THR A 42 4.35 1.42 7.21
N VAL A 43 3.61 1.31 8.31
CA VAL A 43 2.16 1.04 8.28
C VAL A 43 1.40 2.15 7.57
N ASP A 44 1.71 3.42 7.88
CA ASP A 44 1.04 4.56 7.24
C ASP A 44 1.36 4.67 5.75
N LEU A 45 2.62 4.45 5.37
CA LEU A 45 3.02 4.40 3.96
C LEU A 45 2.31 3.26 3.21
N LEU A 46 2.15 2.09 3.83
CA LEU A 46 1.42 0.98 3.21
C LEU A 46 -0.06 1.27 3.05
N ARG A 47 -0.68 1.93 4.04
CA ARG A 47 -2.06 2.37 3.95
C ARG A 47 -2.22 3.34 2.77
N ALA A 48 -1.41 4.39 2.71
CA ALA A 48 -1.45 5.37 1.63
C ALA A 48 -1.20 4.74 0.25
N PHE A 49 -0.26 3.79 0.15
CA PHE A 49 -0.01 3.06 -1.08
C PHE A 49 -1.20 2.21 -1.51
N GLY A 50 -1.86 1.54 -0.56
CA GLY A 50 -3.06 0.76 -0.80
C GLY A 50 -4.24 1.62 -1.26
N GLU A 51 -4.45 2.78 -0.64
CA GLU A 51 -5.49 3.74 -1.02
C GLU A 51 -5.26 4.30 -2.42
N ALA A 52 -4.03 4.75 -2.73
CA ALA A 52 -3.68 5.27 -4.04
C ALA A 52 -3.84 4.22 -5.14
N THR A 53 -3.44 2.97 -4.87
CA THR A 53 -3.61 1.85 -5.80
C THR A 53 -5.08 1.53 -6.04
N ASP A 54 -5.89 1.41 -4.99
CA ASP A 54 -7.31 1.09 -5.10
C ASP A 54 -8.06 2.18 -5.88
N TYR A 55 -7.73 3.46 -5.64
CA TYR A 55 -8.34 4.57 -6.36
C TYR A 55 -7.92 4.62 -7.83
N ARG A 56 -6.64 4.43 -8.13
CA ARG A 56 -6.17 4.32 -9.52
C ARG A 56 -6.87 3.17 -10.25
N ASP A 57 -6.91 1.99 -9.64
CA ASP A 57 -7.52 0.80 -10.24
C ASP A 57 -9.03 1.02 -10.46
N HIS A 58 -9.69 1.76 -9.56
CA HIS A 58 -11.08 2.16 -9.74
C HIS A 58 -11.28 3.07 -10.95
N LEU A 59 -10.44 4.11 -11.11
CA LEU A 59 -10.46 4.99 -12.28
C LEU A 59 -10.17 4.22 -13.57
N GLN A 60 -9.17 3.34 -13.53
CA GLN A 60 -8.76 2.53 -14.67
C GLN A 60 -9.86 1.57 -15.12
N ARG A 61 -10.57 0.91 -14.19
CA ARG A 61 -11.72 0.03 -14.52
C ARG A 61 -12.87 0.80 -15.16
N LYS A 62 -13.07 2.05 -14.78
CA LYS A 62 -14.08 2.93 -15.38
C LYS A 62 -13.64 3.50 -16.74
N SER A 63 -12.36 3.38 -17.10
CA SER A 63 -11.78 4.03 -18.29
C SER A 63 -12.00 5.54 -18.32
N GLU A 64 -12.02 6.16 -17.13
CA GLU A 64 -12.28 7.59 -16.95
C GLU A 64 -11.00 8.32 -16.53
N ALA A 65 -10.88 9.59 -16.92
CA ALA A 65 -9.86 10.54 -16.44
C ALA A 65 -8.40 10.03 -16.54
N PRO A 66 -7.84 9.87 -17.76
CA PRO A 66 -6.47 9.40 -17.96
C PRO A 66 -5.41 10.28 -17.28
N GLU A 67 -5.67 11.59 -17.18
CA GLU A 67 -4.86 12.55 -16.44
C GLU A 67 -4.71 12.16 -14.96
N MET A 68 -5.83 11.77 -14.34
CA MET A 68 -5.86 11.38 -12.93
C MET A 68 -5.17 10.03 -12.72
N ILE A 69 -5.36 9.08 -13.63
CA ILE A 69 -4.64 7.79 -13.59
C ILE A 69 -3.13 8.03 -13.57
N ARG A 70 -2.61 8.89 -14.46
CA ARG A 70 -1.18 9.25 -14.48
C ARG A 70 -0.72 9.91 -13.17
N CYS A 71 -1.55 10.79 -12.60
CA CYS A 71 -1.26 11.42 -11.32
C CYS A 71 -1.15 10.37 -10.20
N TYR A 72 -2.09 9.43 -10.11
CA TYR A 72 -2.04 8.36 -9.12
C TYR A 72 -0.91 7.36 -9.36
N ASP A 73 -0.52 7.11 -10.61
CA ASP A 73 0.67 6.31 -10.91
C ASP A 73 1.95 6.97 -10.36
N GLN A 74 2.08 8.30 -10.53
CA GLN A 74 3.20 9.06 -9.97
C GLN A 74 3.20 9.01 -8.43
N ILE A 75 2.05 9.23 -7.80
CA ILE A 75 1.90 9.13 -6.33
C ILE A 75 2.27 7.73 -5.85
N CYS A 76 1.77 6.68 -6.52
CA CYS A 76 2.10 5.30 -6.19
C CYS A 76 3.62 5.05 -6.29
N TRP A 77 4.28 5.58 -7.31
CA TRP A 77 5.72 5.44 -7.49
C TRP A 77 6.52 6.12 -6.38
N GLU A 78 6.14 7.33 -5.98
CA GLU A 78 6.80 8.07 -4.89
C GLU A 78 6.65 7.35 -3.54
N ILE A 79 5.44 6.87 -3.22
CA ILE A 79 5.20 6.11 -1.99
C ILE A 79 5.96 4.77 -2.01
N GLU A 80 5.99 4.09 -3.16
CA GLU A 80 6.76 2.85 -3.32
C GLU A 80 8.26 3.08 -3.05
N LEU A 81 8.82 4.17 -3.57
CA LEU A 81 10.22 4.53 -3.36
C LEU A 81 10.51 4.77 -1.86
N GLU A 82 9.64 5.51 -1.17
CA GLU A 82 9.79 5.75 0.27
C GLU A 82 9.62 4.50 1.14
N LEU A 83 8.71 3.60 0.77
CA LEU A 83 8.58 2.29 1.39
C LEU A 83 9.90 1.51 1.27
N LEU A 84 10.50 1.48 0.08
CA LEU A 84 11.76 0.79 -0.15
C LEU A 84 12.92 1.40 0.65
N MET A 85 13.01 2.72 0.72
CA MET A 85 14.04 3.40 1.53
C MET A 85 13.86 3.12 3.03
N THR A 86 12.63 3.17 3.52
CA THR A 86 12.29 2.87 4.91
C THR A 86 12.65 1.42 5.27
N LEU A 87 12.29 0.46 4.43
CA LEU A 87 12.63 -0.95 4.62
C LEU A 87 14.15 -1.19 4.62
N ARG A 88 14.89 -0.52 3.70
CA ARG A 88 16.36 -0.59 3.68
C ARG A 88 16.99 -0.03 4.95
N ARG A 89 16.47 1.09 5.48
CA ARG A 89 16.94 1.70 6.74
C ARG A 89 16.71 0.76 7.93
N LEU A 90 15.53 0.13 8.01
CA LEU A 90 15.22 -0.85 9.05
C LEU A 90 16.19 -2.03 8.99
N ARG A 91 16.49 -2.54 7.79
CA ARG A 91 17.46 -3.64 7.60
C ARG A 91 18.85 -3.28 8.11
N ARG A 92 19.36 -2.09 7.77
CA ARG A 92 20.69 -1.64 8.23
C ARG A 92 20.78 -1.55 9.76
N ARG A 93 19.69 -1.16 10.43
CA ARG A 93 19.64 -1.10 11.90
C ARG A 93 19.65 -2.49 12.53
N GLN A 94 19.07 -3.50 11.87
CA GLN A 94 19.05 -4.89 12.37
C GLN A 94 20.40 -5.61 12.22
N THR A 95 21.26 -5.20 11.28
CA THR A 95 22.57 -5.83 11.03
C THR A 95 23.72 -5.27 11.88
N VAL A 96 23.48 -4.23 12.69
CA VAL A 96 24.51 -3.56 13.52
C VAL A 96 24.42 -4.00 15.00
N HIS A 97 23.55 -4.95 15.31
CA HIS A 97 23.45 -5.62 16.60
C HIS A 97 23.80 -7.10 16.45
#